data_AF-A0A932PX29-F1
#
_entry.id   AF-A0A932PX29-F1
#
_cell.length_a   1.000
_cell.length_b   1.000
_cell.length_c   1.000
_cell.angle_alpha   90.00
_cell.angle_beta   90.00
_cell.angle_gamma   90.00
#
_symmetry.space_group_name_H-M   'P 1'
#
loop_
_entity.id
_entity.type
_entity.pdbx_description
1 polymer ?
#
loop_
_entity_poly.entity_id
_entity_poly.type
_entity_poly.pdbx_seq_one_letter_code
_entity_poly.pdbx_strand_id
1 'polypeptide(L)'
;MLPSLTTRARLDRGRRALLVSGGLLLVLALVTARVGATGAPPDRPALAERLAPSTWAIAVPTAWFAAPLAGLRAGDRVDVLAIKPGERAVGSAIAFDLEVMSADDRLVVLGAGATDVTALAVARASGQLIVPLLRSAK
;
A
#
# COMPACT_ATOMS: atom_id res chain seq x y z
N MET A 1 -51.54 -18.64 -40.84
CA MET A 1 -50.95 -19.99 -40.93
C MET A 1 -49.52 -19.91 -40.44
N LEU A 2 -49.18 -20.64 -39.38
CA LEU A 2 -47.87 -20.69 -38.74
C LEU A 2 -47.02 -21.80 -39.36
N PRO A 3 -45.71 -21.60 -39.57
CA PRO A 3 -44.74 -22.69 -39.57
C PRO A 3 -44.01 -22.80 -38.23
N SER A 4 -43.78 -24.05 -37.90
CA SER A 4 -43.26 -24.66 -36.67
C SER A 4 -41.86 -24.23 -36.23
N LEU A 5 -41.70 -24.18 -34.91
CA LEU A 5 -40.44 -24.19 -34.16
C LEU A 5 -39.64 -25.47 -34.44
N THR A 6 -38.33 -25.32 -34.72
CA THR A 6 -37.35 -26.35 -34.40
C THR A 6 -36.24 -25.75 -33.55
N THR A 7 -36.20 -26.20 -32.31
CA THR A 7 -35.19 -25.92 -31.29
C THR A 7 -33.82 -26.49 -31.67
N ARG A 8 -32.75 -25.73 -31.45
CA ARG A 8 -31.44 -26.31 -31.10
C ARG A 8 -30.69 -25.41 -30.13
N ALA A 9 -30.94 -25.64 -28.84
CA ALA A 9 -30.06 -25.21 -27.77
C ALA A 9 -28.76 -26.02 -27.85
N ARG A 10 -27.63 -25.36 -28.12
CA ARG A 10 -26.30 -25.90 -27.84
C ARG A 10 -25.68 -25.11 -26.70
N LEU A 11 -25.62 -25.78 -25.56
CA LEU A 11 -24.52 -25.77 -24.59
C LEU A 11 -23.84 -24.41 -24.33
N ASP A 12 -24.25 -23.76 -23.25
CA ASP A 12 -23.27 -23.06 -22.40
C ASP A 12 -23.63 -23.23 -20.91
N ARG A 13 -23.64 -24.49 -20.48
CA ARG A 13 -23.96 -24.91 -19.10
C ARG A 13 -22.69 -25.26 -18.30
N GLY A 14 -21.55 -24.65 -18.66
CA GLY A 14 -20.23 -24.94 -18.06
C GLY A 14 -19.62 -23.81 -17.22
N ARG A 15 -20.11 -22.56 -17.31
CA ARG A 15 -19.42 -21.40 -16.69
C ARG A 15 -19.91 -20.97 -15.31
N ARG A 16 -20.92 -21.62 -14.73
CA ARG A 16 -21.51 -21.19 -13.44
C ARG A 16 -21.02 -21.96 -12.21
N ALA A 17 -20.16 -22.97 -12.36
CA ALA A 17 -19.72 -23.81 -11.25
C ALA A 17 -18.40 -23.36 -10.57
N LEU A 18 -17.72 -22.33 -11.07
CA LEU A 18 -16.42 -21.88 -10.56
C LEU A 18 -16.47 -20.69 -9.57
N LEU A 19 -17.66 -20.15 -9.27
CA LEU A 19 -17.80 -18.99 -8.38
C LEU A 19 -18.12 -19.33 -6.92
N VAL A 20 -18.41 -20.60 -6.61
CA VAL A 20 -18.77 -21.01 -5.24
C VAL A 20 -17.54 -21.37 -4.39
N SER A 21 -16.43 -21.77 -5.01
CA SER A 21 -15.19 -22.17 -4.31
C SER A 21 -14.31 -20.98 -3.87
N GLY A 22 -14.48 -19.79 -4.46
CA GLY A 22 -13.70 -18.60 -4.07
C GLY A 22 -14.12 -17.97 -2.74
N GLY A 23 -15.42 -18.02 -2.40
CA GLY A 23 -15.95 -17.40 -1.18
C GLY A 23 -15.50 -18.10 0.10
N LEU A 24 -15.43 -19.43 0.09
CA LEU A 24 -15.04 -20.21 1.28
C LEU A 24 -13.55 -20.03 1.62
N LEU A 25 -12.68 -19.89 0.61
CA LEU A 25 -11.26 -19.59 0.80
C LEU A 25 -11.03 -18.18 1.36
N LEU A 26 -11.84 -17.20 0.94
CA LEU A 26 -11.75 -15.83 1.45
C LEU A 26 -12.20 -15.73 2.92
N VAL A 27 -13.27 -16.46 3.29
CA VAL A 27 -13.76 -16.52 4.67
C VAL A 27 -12.77 -17.25 5.58
N LEU A 28 -12.16 -18.35 5.12
CA LEU A 28 -11.13 -19.06 5.89
C LEU A 28 -9.87 -18.20 6.09
N ALA A 29 -9.46 -17.42 5.08
CA ALA A 29 -8.34 -16.48 5.19
C ALA A 29 -8.61 -15.33 6.17
N LEU A 30 -9.86 -14.84 6.26
CA LEU A 30 -10.23 -13.82 7.26
C LEU A 30 -10.25 -14.38 8.69
N VAL A 31 -10.66 -15.64 8.86
CA VAL A 31 -10.71 -16.29 10.18
C VAL A 31 -9.31 -16.63 10.70
N THR A 32 -8.40 -17.11 9.84
CA THR A 32 -7.01 -17.39 10.26
C THR A 32 -6.23 -16.11 10.58
N ALA A 33 -6.50 -14.99 9.90
CA ALA A 33 -5.90 -13.69 10.21
C ALA A 33 -6.26 -13.18 11.62
N ARG A 34 -7.41 -13.59 12.19
CA ARG A 34 -7.87 -13.17 13.53
C ARG A 34 -7.24 -13.98 14.67
N VAL A 35 -6.79 -15.20 14.41
CA VAL A 35 -6.30 -16.14 15.45
C VAL A 35 -4.80 -15.99 15.75
N GLY A 36 -4.04 -15.28 14.91
CA GLY A 36 -2.60 -15.07 15.09
C GLY A 36 -2.18 -13.96 16.07
N ALA A 37 -3.12 -13.29 16.76
CA ALA A 37 -2.83 -12.08 17.54
C ALA A 37 -2.67 -12.31 19.06
N THR A 38 -2.34 -13.52 19.52
CA THR A 38 -2.12 -13.80 20.96
C THR A 38 -0.64 -13.70 21.35
N GLY A 39 -0.04 -12.56 21.07
CA GLY A 39 1.20 -12.13 21.69
C GLY A 39 1.06 -10.65 21.97
N ALA A 40 0.69 -10.27 23.19
CA ALA A 40 0.66 -8.87 23.57
C ALA A 40 2.08 -8.31 23.33
N PRO A 41 2.26 -7.36 22.40
CA PRO A 41 3.54 -6.69 22.26
C PRO A 41 3.84 -5.98 23.59
N PRO A 42 5.11 -5.72 23.94
CA PRO A 42 5.43 -4.83 25.06
C PRO A 42 4.62 -3.54 24.96
N ASP A 43 4.30 -2.90 26.09
CA ASP A 43 3.57 -1.63 26.22
C ASP A 43 4.18 -0.57 25.29
N ARG A 44 3.78 -0.62 24.02
CA ARG A 44 4.21 0.31 22.99
C ARG A 44 3.10 1.35 22.95
N PRO A 45 3.42 2.63 23.18
CA PRO A 45 2.42 3.69 23.13
C PRO A 45 1.68 3.62 21.80
N ALA A 46 0.39 3.98 21.85
CA ALA A 46 -0.46 3.95 20.67
C ALA A 46 0.16 4.81 19.55
N LEU A 47 -0.09 4.45 18.29
CA LEU A 47 0.50 5.18 17.15
C LEU A 47 0.24 6.69 17.23
N ALA A 48 -0.97 7.08 17.66
CA ALA A 48 -1.35 8.47 17.86
C ALA A 48 -0.52 9.18 18.95
N GLU A 49 -0.14 8.48 20.02
CA GLU A 49 0.66 9.01 21.12
C GLU A 49 2.12 9.22 20.73
N ARG A 50 2.58 8.51 19.70
CA ARG A 50 3.94 8.61 19.16
C ARG A 50 4.12 9.74 18.14
N LEU A 51 3.03 10.31 17.63
CA LEU A 51 3.09 11.38 16.64
C LEU A 51 3.53 12.69 17.28
N ALA A 52 4.39 13.43 16.57
CA ALA A 52 4.71 14.80 16.95
C ALA A 52 3.47 15.71 16.79
N PRO A 53 3.40 16.84 17.50
CA PRO A 53 2.29 17.79 17.35
C PRO A 53 2.07 18.18 15.88
N SER A 54 0.80 18.21 15.46
CA SER A 54 0.41 18.60 14.09
C SER A 54 1.04 17.72 12.98
N THR A 55 1.28 16.44 13.27
CA THR A 55 1.71 15.45 12.26
C THR A 55 0.70 14.32 12.12
N TRP A 56 0.78 13.61 11.01
CA TRP A 56 -0.09 12.50 10.67
C TRP A 56 0.74 11.26 10.35
N ALA A 57 0.17 10.08 10.62
CA ALA A 57 0.72 8.82 10.14
C ALA A 57 0.09 8.46 8.79
N ILE A 58 0.91 8.15 7.79
CA ILE A 58 0.46 7.58 6.52
C ILE A 58 1.08 6.20 6.30
N ALA A 59 0.25 5.21 5.99
CA ALA A 59 0.70 3.90 5.53
C ALA A 59 0.94 3.96 4.02
N VAL A 60 2.21 3.89 3.63
CA VAL A 60 2.64 3.93 2.23
C VAL A 60 3.01 2.52 1.78
N PRO A 61 2.35 1.97 0.76
CA PRO A 61 2.75 0.69 0.19
C PRO A 61 4.17 0.72 -0.34
N THR A 62 5.00 -0.27 -0.01
CA THR A 62 6.36 -0.38 -0.52
C THR A 62 6.40 -0.46 -2.05
N ALA A 63 5.35 -1.03 -2.65
CA ALA A 63 5.14 -1.08 -4.10
C ALA A 63 4.90 0.30 -4.76
N TRP A 64 4.71 1.37 -3.99
CA TRP A 64 4.71 2.74 -4.54
C TRP A 64 6.12 3.24 -4.80
N PHE A 65 7.12 2.72 -4.11
CA PHE A 65 8.50 3.12 -4.28
C PHE A 65 9.12 2.42 -5.49
N ALA A 66 9.72 3.22 -6.38
CA ALA A 66 10.48 2.71 -7.51
C ALA A 66 11.78 2.02 -7.08
N ALA A 67 12.31 2.38 -5.90
CA ALA A 67 13.47 1.75 -5.29
C ALA A 67 13.22 1.59 -3.77
N PRO A 68 12.58 0.48 -3.35
CA PRO A 68 12.34 0.21 -1.93
C PRO A 68 13.65 0.11 -1.13
N LEU A 69 13.67 0.67 0.07
CA LEU A 69 14.80 0.60 0.98
C LEU A 69 14.69 -0.65 1.87
N ALA A 70 15.61 -1.59 1.70
CA ALA A 70 15.69 -2.76 2.57
C ALA A 70 16.21 -2.37 3.96
N GLY A 71 15.64 -2.98 5.00
CA GLY A 71 16.15 -2.84 6.37
C GLY A 71 15.78 -1.52 7.08
N LEU A 72 14.80 -0.77 6.57
CA LEU A 72 14.24 0.39 7.28
C LEU A 72 13.74 -0.01 8.68
N ARG A 73 14.03 0.84 9.65
CA ARG A 73 13.65 0.66 11.05
C ARG A 73 12.89 1.87 11.56
N ALA A 74 12.11 1.64 12.61
CA ALA A 74 11.46 2.74 13.31
C ALA A 74 12.51 3.73 13.83
N GLY A 75 12.29 5.02 13.61
CA GLY A 75 13.20 6.12 13.96
C GLY A 75 14.12 6.56 12.81
N ASP A 76 14.22 5.80 11.71
CA ASP A 76 14.95 6.23 10.52
C ASP A 76 14.28 7.48 9.90
N ARG A 77 15.09 8.34 9.25
CA ARG A 77 14.64 9.54 8.56
C ARG A 77 14.77 9.38 7.05
N VAL A 78 13.69 9.64 6.33
CA VAL A 78 13.61 9.46 4.88
C VAL A 78 13.17 10.74 4.20
N ASP A 79 13.86 11.10 3.13
CA ASP A 79 13.39 12.09 2.16
C ASP A 79 12.76 11.40 0.96
N VAL A 80 11.89 12.09 0.24
CA VAL A 80 11.21 11.52 -0.93
C VAL A 80 11.41 12.42 -2.14
N LEU A 81 11.90 11.81 -3.22
CA LEU A 81 11.94 12.41 -4.55
C LEU A 81 10.79 11.87 -5.40
N ALA A 82 10.29 12.72 -6.28
CA ALA A 82 9.41 12.34 -7.37
C ALA A 82 10.11 12.56 -8.71
N ILE A 83 10.11 11.54 -9.56
CA ILE A 83 10.74 11.56 -10.88
C ILE A 83 9.66 11.31 -11.93
N LYS A 84 9.59 12.17 -12.94
CA LYS A 84 8.70 11.98 -14.07
C LYS A 84 9.31 10.98 -15.07
N PRO A 85 8.64 9.86 -15.37
CA PRO A 85 9.14 8.89 -16.35
C PRO A 85 9.34 9.51 -17.73
N GLY A 86 10.42 9.16 -18.42
CA GLY A 86 10.66 9.55 -19.81
C GLY A 86 11.16 10.97 -20.05
N GLU A 87 11.31 11.78 -18.99
CA GLU A 87 11.98 13.08 -19.06
C GLU A 87 13.47 12.91 -18.68
N ARG A 88 14.35 13.89 -18.98
CA ARG A 88 15.71 13.88 -18.39
C ARG A 88 15.54 13.71 -16.88
N ALA A 89 16.24 12.74 -16.29
CA ALA A 89 16.06 12.32 -14.89
C ALA A 89 16.43 13.44 -13.90
N VAL A 90 15.55 14.41 -13.77
CA VAL A 90 15.59 15.48 -12.78
C VAL A 90 14.46 15.17 -11.81
N GLY A 91 14.84 14.68 -10.64
CA GLY A 91 13.90 14.46 -9.54
C GLY A 91 13.57 15.78 -8.85
N SER A 92 12.31 15.96 -8.48
CA SER A 92 11.89 17.01 -7.55
C SER A 92 11.80 16.40 -6.16
N ALA A 93 12.38 17.07 -5.17
CA ALA A 93 12.20 16.66 -3.78
C ALA A 93 10.82 17.16 -3.29
N ILE A 94 9.99 16.23 -2.81
CA ILE A 94 8.57 16.47 -2.54
C ILE A 94 8.19 16.35 -1.06
N ALA A 95 9.00 15.67 -0.26
CA ALA A 95 8.81 15.52 1.17
C ALA A 95 10.16 15.27 1.84
N PHE A 96 10.33 15.77 3.05
CA PHE A 96 11.60 15.75 3.76
C PHE A 96 11.47 15.34 5.21
N ASP A 97 12.51 14.72 5.74
CA ASP A 97 12.68 14.39 7.16
C ASP A 97 11.54 13.52 7.74
N LEU A 98 10.95 12.68 6.89
CA LEU A 98 9.85 11.81 7.28
C LEU A 98 10.34 10.76 8.26
N GLU A 99 9.66 10.64 9.41
CA GLU A 99 9.99 9.62 10.39
C GLU A 99 9.39 8.28 9.98
N VAL A 100 10.22 7.24 9.92
CA VAL A 100 9.70 5.88 9.84
C VAL A 100 9.15 5.49 11.21
N MET A 101 7.83 5.34 11.33
CA MET A 101 7.18 4.90 12.57
C MET A 101 7.15 3.37 12.72
N SER A 102 7.03 2.69 11.59
CA SER A 102 7.18 1.24 11.42
C SER A 102 7.39 0.90 9.95
N ALA A 103 8.12 -0.17 9.66
CA ALA A 103 8.30 -0.68 8.31
C ALA A 103 8.22 -2.20 8.29
N ASP A 104 7.58 -2.73 7.26
CA ASP A 104 7.61 -4.14 6.88
C ASP A 104 7.79 -4.26 5.36
N ASP A 105 7.73 -5.48 4.83
CA ASP A 105 7.96 -5.75 3.40
C ASP A 105 6.89 -5.14 2.48
N ARG A 106 5.70 -4.82 3.00
CA ARG A 106 4.52 -4.38 2.22
C ARG A 106 4.18 -2.91 2.44
N LEU A 107 4.43 -2.39 3.63
CA LEU A 107 4.02 -1.06 4.06
C LEU A 107 5.12 -0.39 4.87
N VAL A 108 5.27 0.92 4.66
CA VAL A 108 6.03 1.80 5.53
C VAL A 108 5.07 2.82 6.11
N VAL A 109 5.01 2.92 7.43
CA VAL A 109 4.23 3.96 8.12
C VAL A 109 5.16 5.13 8.38
N LEU A 110 4.83 6.27 7.78
CA LEU A 110 5.60 7.51 7.90
C LEU A 110 4.85 8.52 8.76
N GLY A 111 5.56 9.16 9.68
CA GLY A 111 5.13 10.39 10.35
C GLY A 111 5.47 11.57 9.46
N ALA A 112 4.45 12.35 9.07
CA ALA A 112 4.57 13.38 8.04
C ALA A 112 3.62 14.56 8.31
N GLY A 113 3.95 15.74 7.77
CA GLY A 113 3.03 16.87 7.73
C GLY A 113 1.94 16.69 6.66
N ALA A 114 0.86 17.45 6.75
CA ALA A 114 -0.25 17.38 5.78
C ALA A 114 0.21 17.72 4.36
N THR A 115 1.15 18.65 4.23
CA THR A 115 1.75 19.02 2.94
C THR A 115 2.52 17.85 2.33
N ASP A 116 3.34 17.16 3.11
CA ASP A 116 4.13 16.01 2.66
C ASP A 116 3.23 14.84 2.22
N VAL A 117 2.20 14.55 3.02
CA VAL A 117 1.19 13.53 2.71
C VAL A 117 0.48 13.85 1.39
N THR A 118 0.11 15.11 1.21
CA THR A 118 -0.54 15.57 -0.03
C THR A 118 0.40 15.47 -1.22
N ALA A 119 1.65 15.90 -1.07
CA ALA A 119 2.65 15.83 -2.15
C ALA A 119 2.91 14.38 -2.58
N LEU A 120 3.04 13.45 -1.63
CA LEU A 120 3.22 12.03 -1.92
C LEU A 120 2.01 11.44 -2.66
N ALA A 121 0.79 11.77 -2.22
CA ALA A 121 -0.43 11.31 -2.87
C ALA A 121 -0.56 11.86 -4.30
N VAL A 122 -0.26 13.15 -4.51
CA VAL A 122 -0.29 13.79 -5.83
C VAL A 122 0.75 13.19 -6.76
N ALA A 123 1.99 12.97 -6.30
CA ALA A 123 3.04 12.33 -7.09
C ALA A 123 2.62 10.93 -7.53
N ARG A 124 2.06 10.13 -6.60
CA ARG A 124 1.54 8.79 -6.90
C ARG A 124 0.42 8.80 -7.93
N ALA A 125 -0.55 9.71 -7.77
CA ALA A 125 -1.69 9.84 -8.66
C ALA A 125 -1.28 10.33 -10.06
N SER A 126 -0.22 11.14 -10.13
CA SER A 126 0.34 11.67 -11.38
C SER A 126 1.26 10.68 -12.10
N GLY A 127 1.39 9.45 -11.59
CA GLY A 127 2.23 8.41 -12.18
C GLY A 127 3.73 8.68 -12.10
N GLN A 128 4.16 9.54 -11.17
CA GLN A 128 5.58 9.78 -10.93
C GLN A 128 6.20 8.59 -10.20
N LEU A 129 7.48 8.32 -10.50
CA LEU A 129 8.28 7.37 -9.74
C LEU A 129 8.64 8.01 -8.40
N ILE A 130 8.27 7.34 -7.32
CA ILE A 130 8.56 7.80 -5.96
C ILE A 130 9.84 7.11 -5.51
N VAL A 131 10.86 7.88 -5.17
CA VAL A 131 12.17 7.37 -4.76
C VAL A 131 12.45 7.82 -3.32
N PRO A 132 12.42 6.89 -2.35
CA PRO A 132 12.79 7.19 -0.98
C PRO A 132 14.33 7.27 -0.84
N LEU A 133 14.81 8.23 -0.07
CA LEU A 133 16.22 8.43 0.26
C LEU A 133 16.40 8.31 1.77
N LEU A 134 17.21 7.36 2.22
CA LEU A 134 17.55 7.23 3.64
C LEU A 134 18.59 8.29 4.02
N ARG A 135 18.31 9.07 5.07
CA ARG A 135 19.31 10.00 5.62
C ARG A 135 20.33 9.24 6.46
N SER A 136 21.59 9.67 6.34
CA SER A 136 22.64 9.24 7.25
C SER A 136 22.32 9.71 8.68
N ALA A 137 22.57 8.83 9.66
CA ALA A 137 22.56 9.19 11.08
C ALA A 137 23.88 9.84 11.54
N LYS A 138 24.82 10.07 10.62
CA LYS A 138 26.15 10.66 10.83
C LYS A 138 26.39 11.83 9.89
#